data_AF-A0A2S0PAM3-F1
#
_entry.id   AF-A0A2S0PAM3-F1
#
_cell.length_a   1.000
_cell.length_b   1.000
_cell.length_c   1.000
_cell.angle_alpha   90.00
_cell.angle_beta   90.00
_cell.angle_gamma   90.00
#
_symmetry.space_group_name_H-M   'P 1'
#
loop_
_entity.id
_entity.type
_entity.pdbx_description
1 polymer ?
#
loop_
_entity_poly.entity_id
_entity_poly.type
_entity_poly.pdbx_seq_one_letter_code
_entity_poly.pdbx_strand_id
1 'polypeptide(L)'
;MTDTRRPSASPGVMQRLLGSLLGLLHAHMGLLGVELEEARERILRMVVLGMLGAGALLLCLQTVMIGIIVLADPSWRPYAVGTMVLVFLLMGLGCIAAARKLALHSPTPFAATLDELKRDKERLLS
;
A
#
# COMPACT_ATOMS: atom_id res chain seq x y z
N MET A 1 -1.45 70.08 9.84
CA MET A 1 -0.93 69.02 8.93
C MET A 1 0.28 68.41 9.62
N THR A 2 0.34 67.17 10.09
CA THR A 2 -0.38 65.93 9.75
C THR A 2 -0.25 64.96 10.95
N ASP A 3 -1.37 64.48 11.47
CA ASP A 3 -1.45 63.43 12.50
C ASP A 3 -1.33 62.06 11.80
N THR A 4 -0.25 61.32 12.05
CA THR A 4 -0.03 59.98 11.48
C THR A 4 -0.54 58.92 12.46
N ARG A 5 -1.84 58.58 12.39
CA ARG A 5 -2.39 57.38 13.04
C ARG A 5 -1.71 56.12 12.47
N ARG A 6 -0.92 55.41 13.28
CA ARG A 6 -0.51 54.02 13.00
C ARG A 6 -1.68 53.08 13.31
N PRO A 7 -2.15 52.24 12.36
CA PRO A 7 -3.12 51.20 12.67
C PRO A 7 -2.43 50.09 13.47
N SER A 8 -2.85 49.86 14.71
CA SER A 8 -2.44 48.72 15.52
C SER A 8 -3.06 47.44 14.94
N ALA A 9 -2.27 46.66 14.19
CA ALA A 9 -2.65 45.33 13.76
C ALA A 9 -2.93 44.47 15.01
N SER A 10 -4.20 44.12 15.22
CA SER A 10 -4.67 43.46 16.44
C SER A 10 -4.17 42.01 16.52
N PRO A 11 -3.43 41.62 17.58
CA PRO A 11 -2.90 40.26 17.78
C PRO A 11 -3.96 39.14 17.76
N GLY A 12 -5.22 39.47 18.03
CA GLY A 12 -6.32 38.51 18.13
C GLY A 12 -6.83 37.95 16.80
N VAL A 13 -6.56 38.60 15.66
CA VAL A 13 -7.04 38.10 14.35
C VAL A 13 -6.22 36.88 13.91
N MET A 14 -4.91 36.90 14.14
CA MET A 14 -4.02 35.77 13.81
C MET A 14 -4.34 34.53 14.67
N GLN A 15 -4.57 34.72 15.97
CA GLN A 15 -4.94 33.63 16.88
C GLN A 15 -6.30 33.01 16.55
N ARG A 16 -7.28 33.82 16.12
CA ARG A 16 -8.59 33.33 15.69
C ARG A 16 -8.53 32.56 14.37
N LEU A 17 -7.69 32.99 13.42
CA LEU A 17 -7.45 32.29 12.17
C LEU A 17 -6.75 30.95 12.41
N LEU A 18 -5.72 30.92 13.27
CA LEU A 18 -5.07 29.67 13.68
C LEU A 18 -6.06 28.73 14.38
N GLY A 19 -6.85 29.19 15.34
CA GLY A 19 -7.84 28.36 16.03
C GLY A 19 -8.89 27.78 15.08
N SER A 20 -9.30 28.54 14.06
CA SER A 20 -10.25 28.07 13.05
C SER A 20 -9.63 27.07 12.09
N LEU A 21 -8.37 27.27 11.67
CA LEU A 21 -7.62 26.29 10.87
C LEU A 21 -7.39 24.98 11.64
N LEU A 22 -7.00 25.08 12.92
CA LEU A 22 -6.83 23.91 13.78
C LEU A 22 -8.15 23.18 14.02
N GLY A 23 -9.26 23.90 14.21
CA GLY A 23 -10.59 23.29 14.34
C GLY A 23 -11.06 22.57 13.09
N LEU A 24 -10.81 23.14 11.90
CA LEU A 24 -11.05 22.51 10.61
C LEU A 24 -10.17 21.27 10.41
N LEU A 25 -8.87 21.37 10.73
CA LEU A 25 -7.94 20.25 10.61
C LEU A 25 -8.33 19.11 11.57
N HIS A 26 -8.78 19.42 12.78
CA HIS A 26 -9.21 18.44 13.78
C HIS A 26 -10.48 17.71 13.33
N ALA A 27 -11.44 18.41 12.74
CA ALA A 27 -12.66 17.82 12.19
C ALA A 27 -12.39 16.91 10.98
N HIS A 28 -11.39 17.26 10.16
CA HIS A 28 -11.02 16.44 9.00
C HIS A 28 -10.06 15.29 9.34
N MET A 29 -9.17 15.41 10.32
CA MET A 29 -8.24 14.32 10.68
C MET A 29 -8.94 13.12 11.33
N GLY A 30 -10.03 13.33 12.07
CA GLY A 30 -10.87 12.22 12.56
C GLY A 30 -11.55 11.46 11.42
N LEU A 31 -12.03 12.17 10.39
CA LEU A 31 -12.72 11.59 9.23
C LEU A 31 -11.74 10.91 8.26
N LEU A 32 -10.60 11.55 7.99
CA LEU A 32 -9.52 11.00 7.16
C LEU A 32 -8.90 9.75 7.78
N GLY A 33 -8.79 9.68 9.12
CA GLY A 33 -8.30 8.49 9.81
C GLY A 33 -9.21 7.28 9.60
N VAL A 34 -10.53 7.46 9.74
CA VAL A 34 -11.52 6.39 9.55
C VAL A 34 -11.59 5.95 8.08
N GLU A 35 -11.60 6.89 7.14
CA GLU A 35 -11.57 6.56 5.70
C GLU A 35 -10.28 5.84 5.28
N LEU A 36 -9.13 6.19 5.87
CA LEU A 36 -7.86 5.47 5.65
C LEU A 36 -7.90 4.04 6.19
N GLU A 37 -8.47 3.84 7.37
CA GLU A 37 -8.56 2.54 8.01
C GLU A 37 -9.48 1.60 7.20
N GLU A 38 -10.61 2.11 6.71
CA GLU A 38 -11.49 1.38 5.80
C GLU A 38 -10.82 1.07 4.45
N ALA A 39 -10.11 2.03 3.86
CA ALA A 39 -9.37 1.83 2.62
C ALA A 39 -8.27 0.77 2.80
N ARG A 40 -7.56 0.79 3.95
CA ARG A 40 -6.54 -0.20 4.31
C ARG A 40 -7.13 -1.60 4.43
N GLU A 41 -8.23 -1.75 5.17
CA GLU A 41 -8.87 -3.04 5.35
C GLU A 41 -9.37 -3.61 4.01
N ARG A 42 -9.97 -2.75 3.18
CA ARG A 42 -10.40 -3.11 1.82
C ARG A 42 -9.23 -3.58 0.96
N ILE A 43 -8.11 -2.85 0.94
CA ILE A 43 -6.92 -3.22 0.15
C ILE A 43 -6.31 -4.52 0.68
N LEU A 44 -6.15 -4.67 2.00
CA LEU A 44 -5.63 -5.90 2.60
C LEU A 44 -6.52 -7.09 2.24
N ARG A 45 -7.84 -6.95 2.34
CA ARG A 45 -8.79 -8.00 1.98
C ARG A 45 -8.69 -8.36 0.50
N MET A 46 -8.56 -7.39 -0.40
CA MET A 46 -8.35 -7.62 -1.83
C MET A 46 -7.00 -8.32 -2.11
N VAL A 47 -5.92 -7.91 -1.45
CA VAL A 47 -4.60 -8.52 -1.60
C VAL A 47 -4.60 -9.97 -1.10
N VAL A 48 -5.17 -10.22 0.07
CA VAL A 48 -5.29 -11.57 0.63
C VAL A 48 -6.13 -12.46 -0.28
N LEU A 49 -7.31 -11.99 -0.72
CA LEU A 49 -8.17 -12.75 -1.63
C LEU A 49 -7.48 -13.00 -2.98
N GLY A 50 -6.77 -12.01 -3.51
CA GLY A 50 -5.97 -12.14 -4.73
C GLY A 50 -4.84 -13.17 -4.58
N MET A 51 -4.11 -13.15 -3.46
CA MET A 51 -3.07 -14.14 -3.17
C MET A 51 -3.64 -15.55 -3.03
N LEU A 52 -4.74 -15.73 -2.29
CA LEU A 52 -5.42 -17.03 -2.17
C LEU A 52 -5.91 -17.54 -3.52
N GLY A 53 -6.57 -16.67 -4.32
CA GLY A 53 -7.07 -17.02 -5.64
C GLY A 53 -5.94 -17.41 -6.61
N ALA A 54 -4.87 -16.61 -6.64
CA ALA A 54 -3.69 -16.91 -7.45
C ALA A 54 -3.04 -18.24 -7.02
N GLY A 55 -2.89 -18.47 -5.70
CA GLY A 55 -2.38 -19.73 -5.17
C GLY A 55 -3.24 -20.94 -5.54
N ALA A 56 -4.56 -20.83 -5.43
CA ALA A 56 -5.48 -21.89 -5.82
C ALA A 56 -5.41 -22.21 -7.32
N LEU A 57 -5.30 -21.19 -8.18
CA LEU A 57 -5.13 -21.38 -9.63
C LEU A 57 -3.79 -22.07 -9.96
N LEU A 58 -2.70 -21.69 -9.29
CA LEU A 58 -1.40 -22.34 -9.45
C LEU A 58 -1.44 -23.80 -9.04
N LEU A 59 -2.10 -24.12 -7.91
CA LEU A 59 -2.30 -25.50 -7.47
C LEU A 59 -3.14 -26.30 -8.47
N CYS A 60 -4.23 -25.73 -8.99
CA CYS A 60 -5.04 -26.37 -10.02
C CYS A 60 -4.22 -26.68 -11.28
N LEU A 61 -3.46 -25.69 -11.77
CA LEU A 61 -2.57 -25.86 -12.92
C LEU A 61 -1.53 -26.95 -12.68
N GLN A 62 -0.93 -26.97 -11.48
CA GLN A 62 0.03 -28.00 -11.07
C GLN A 62 -0.60 -29.40 -11.10
N THR A 63 -1.81 -29.56 -10.56
CA THR A 63 -2.54 -30.84 -10.58
C THR A 63 -2.85 -31.29 -12.01
N VAL A 64 -3.28 -30.38 -12.88
CA VAL A 64 -3.55 -30.69 -14.30
C VAL A 64 -2.28 -31.15 -15.00
N MET A 65 -1.16 -30.43 -14.82
CA MET A 65 0.11 -30.82 -15.44
C MET A 65 0.64 -32.17 -14.94
N ILE A 66 0.51 -32.46 -13.64
CA ILE A 66 0.84 -33.79 -13.09
C ILE A 66 -0.04 -34.86 -13.76
N GLY A 67 -1.33 -34.60 -13.92
CA GLY A 67 -2.25 -35.48 -14.65
C GLY A 67 -1.78 -35.77 -16.07
N ILE A 68 -1.35 -34.74 -16.80
CA ILE A 68 -0.77 -34.88 -18.15
C ILE A 68 0.47 -35.78 -18.12
N ILE A 69 1.37 -35.60 -17.15
CA ILE A 69 2.59 -36.42 -17.02
C ILE A 69 2.26 -37.89 -16.72
N VAL A 70 1.21 -38.15 -15.94
CA VAL A 70 0.76 -39.52 -15.63
C VAL A 70 0.16 -40.20 -16.87
N LEU A 71 -0.56 -39.45 -17.70
CA LEU A 71 -1.12 -39.96 -18.96
C LEU A 71 -0.11 -40.02 -20.10
N ALA A 72 1.00 -39.30 -20.02
CA ALA A 72 2.01 -39.23 -21.07
C ALA A 72 2.87 -40.52 -21.13
N ASP A 73 3.19 -40.91 -22.36
CA ASP A 73 4.05 -42.06 -22.62
C ASP A 73 5.44 -41.93 -21.97
N PRO A 74 6.04 -43.04 -21.49
CA PRO A 74 7.30 -43.03 -20.76
C PRO A 74 8.45 -42.29 -21.47
N SER A 75 8.48 -42.34 -22.79
CA SER A 75 9.50 -41.69 -23.63
C SER A 75 9.45 -40.16 -23.58
N TRP A 76 8.27 -39.58 -23.39
CA TRP A 76 8.04 -38.12 -23.43
C TRP A 76 7.98 -37.46 -22.05
N ARG A 77 7.83 -38.26 -20.98
CA ARG A 77 7.78 -37.78 -19.58
C ARG A 77 8.92 -36.82 -19.18
N PRO A 78 10.22 -37.04 -19.50
CA PRO A 78 11.27 -36.12 -19.07
C PRO A 78 11.14 -34.73 -19.72
N TYR A 79 10.69 -34.64 -20.97
CA TYR A 79 10.45 -33.37 -21.66
C TYR A 79 9.23 -32.63 -21.08
N ALA A 80 8.17 -33.37 -20.73
CA ALA A 80 6.99 -32.80 -20.07
C ALA A 80 7.34 -32.22 -18.69
N VAL A 81 8.12 -32.96 -17.89
CA VAL A 81 8.60 -32.49 -16.58
C VAL A 81 9.52 -31.27 -16.73
N GLY A 82 10.47 -31.30 -17.68
CA GLY A 82 11.38 -30.19 -17.93
C GLY A 82 10.65 -28.90 -18.33
N THR A 83 9.66 -29.02 -19.22
CA THR A 83 8.81 -27.89 -19.65
C THR A 83 8.02 -27.32 -18.47
N MET A 84 7.45 -28.19 -17.65
CA MET A 84 6.70 -27.82 -16.46
C MET A 84 7.58 -27.04 -15.47
N VAL A 85 8.76 -27.55 -15.14
CA VAL A 85 9.73 -26.86 -14.25
C VAL A 85 10.06 -25.48 -14.80
N LEU A 86 10.32 -25.36 -16.11
CA LEU A 86 10.64 -24.07 -16.74
C LEU A 86 9.48 -23.08 -16.64
N VAL A 87 8.25 -23.51 -16.90
CA VAL A 87 7.05 -22.65 -16.81
C VAL A 87 6.87 -22.14 -15.38
N PHE A 88 6.94 -23.02 -14.38
CA PHE A 88 6.79 -22.61 -12.98
C PHE A 88 7.94 -21.72 -12.50
N LEU A 89 9.17 -21.97 -12.95
CA LEU A 89 10.32 -21.12 -12.65
C LEU A 89 10.11 -19.70 -13.20
N LEU A 90 9.69 -19.59 -14.47
CA LEU A 90 9.42 -18.30 -15.10
C LEU A 90 8.26 -17.56 -14.43
N MET A 91 7.19 -18.26 -14.06
CA MET A 91 6.08 -17.67 -13.31
C MET A 91 6.54 -17.17 -11.94
N GLY A 92 7.32 -17.95 -11.22
CA GLY A 92 7.88 -17.56 -9.91
C GLY A 92 8.79 -16.33 -10.01
N LEU A 93 9.70 -16.31 -10.99
CA LEU A 93 10.55 -15.15 -11.30
C LEU A 93 9.71 -13.91 -11.65
N GLY A 94 8.66 -14.08 -12.46
CA GLY A 94 7.72 -13.03 -12.82
C GLY A 94 6.99 -12.45 -11.61
N CYS A 95 6.46 -13.31 -10.72
CA CYS A 95 5.82 -12.89 -9.48
C CYS A 95 6.79 -12.15 -8.55
N ILE A 96 8.02 -12.64 -8.38
CA ILE A 96 9.05 -11.97 -7.57
C ILE A 96 9.42 -10.61 -8.18
N ALA A 97 9.60 -10.54 -9.50
CA ALA A 97 9.91 -9.29 -10.19
C ALA A 97 8.76 -8.28 -10.08
N ALA A 98 7.51 -8.72 -10.23
CA ALA A 98 6.33 -7.88 -10.07
C ALA A 98 6.18 -7.41 -8.62
N ALA A 99 6.35 -8.29 -7.63
CA ALA A 99 6.33 -7.94 -6.21
C ALA A 99 7.45 -6.95 -5.86
N ARG A 100 8.66 -7.15 -6.38
CA ARG A 100 9.78 -6.21 -6.22
C ARG A 100 9.48 -4.87 -6.87
N LYS A 101 8.92 -4.85 -8.09
CA LYS A 101 8.50 -3.60 -8.75
C LYS A 101 7.45 -2.88 -7.92
N LEU A 102 6.45 -3.59 -7.42
CA LEU A 102 5.39 -3.00 -6.60
C LEU A 102 5.95 -2.48 -5.27
N ALA A 103 6.88 -3.20 -4.63
CA ALA A 103 7.53 -2.76 -3.40
C ALA A 103 8.47 -1.57 -3.60
N LEU A 104 9.12 -1.45 -4.76
CA LEU A 104 10.04 -0.36 -5.08
C LEU A 104 9.33 0.90 -5.63
N HIS A 105 8.18 0.75 -6.28
CA HIS A 105 7.42 1.87 -6.86
C HIS A 105 6.24 2.33 -6.01
N SER A 106 5.84 1.56 -4.99
CA SER A 106 4.89 2.04 -4.00
C SER A 106 5.64 2.92 -2.99
N PRO A 107 5.31 4.21 -2.83
CA PRO A 107 5.73 4.92 -1.63
C PRO A 107 5.25 4.11 -0.43
N THR A 108 6.15 3.91 0.54
CA THR A 108 5.93 3.06 1.70
C THR A 108 4.51 3.28 2.26
N PRO A 109 3.70 2.23 2.43
CA PRO A 109 2.30 2.36 2.88
C PRO A 109 2.15 2.96 4.29
N PHE A 110 3.26 3.30 4.95
CA PHE A 110 3.38 3.94 6.26
C PHE A 110 4.07 5.30 6.20
N ALA A 111 4.27 5.90 5.01
CA ALA A 111 4.89 7.22 4.91
C ALA A 111 4.13 8.28 5.73
N ALA A 112 2.80 8.25 5.66
CA ALA A 112 1.94 9.11 6.48
C ALA A 112 2.11 8.82 7.98
N THR A 113 2.11 7.55 8.39
CA THR A 113 2.31 7.14 9.80
C THR A 113 3.71 7.49 10.32
N LEU A 114 4.74 7.39 9.48
CA LEU A 114 6.11 7.78 9.83
C LEU A 114 6.25 9.29 9.95
N ASP A 115 5.53 10.07 9.14
CA ASP A 115 5.48 11.52 9.25
C ASP A 115 4.70 11.96 10.51
N GLU A 116 3.61 11.26 10.85
CA GLU A 116 2.87 11.43 12.11
C GLU A 116 3.79 11.14 13.31
N LEU A 117 4.55 10.03 13.25
CA LEU A 117 5.49 9.63 14.31
C LEU A 117 6.67 10.61 14.43
N LYS A 118 7.09 11.21 13.32
CA LYS A 118 8.10 12.28 13.31
C LYS A 118 7.58 13.55 13.99
N ARG A 119 6.35 13.94 13.69
CA ARG A 119 5.69 15.11 14.28
C ARG A 119 5.43 14.93 15.77
N ASP A 120 5.04 13.74 16.21
CA ASP A 120 4.93 13.43 17.65
C ASP A 120 6.29 13.51 18.35
N LYS A 121 7.36 13.04 17.69
CA LYS A 121 8.72 13.16 18.23
C LYS A 121 9.18 14.62 18.33
N GLU A 122 8.86 15.46 17.35
CA GLU A 122 9.16 16.89 17.39
C GLU A 122 8.38 17.62 18.48
N ARG A 123 7.11 17.26 18.73
CA ARG A 123 6.29 17.81 19.83
C ARG A 123 6.76 17.39 21.22
N LEU A 124 7.39 16.22 21.35
CA LEU A 124 7.97 15.74 22.62
C LEU A 124 9.35 16.34 22.90
N LEU A 125 10.04 16.86 21.88
CA LEU A 125 11.39 17.43 21.99
C LEU A 125 11.42 18.96 21.93
N SER A 126 10.28 19.63 21.68
CA SER A 126 10.09 21.10 21.75
C SER A 126 9.50 21.54 23.08
#